data_AF-A0A8H4ENF7-F1
#
_entry.id   AF-A0A8H4ENF7-F1
#
_cell.length_a   1.000
_cell.length_b   1.000
_cell.length_c   1.000
_cell.angle_alpha   90.00
_cell.angle_beta   90.00
_cell.angle_gamma   90.00
#
_symmetry.space_group_name_H-M   'P 1'
#
loop_
_entity.id
_entity.type
_entity.pdbx_description
1 polymer ?
#
loop_
_entity_poly.entity_id
_entity_poly.type
_entity_poly.pdbx_seq_one_letter_code
_entity_poly.pdbx_strand_id
1 'polypeptide(L)'
;MPPEGELNFTLIGQMVIRQTSGVDMGYIMRTNSEVLVSPLIRNTDNEEFPQLQILSVIDPDTEGVVVCKSGFSSHVTCGKIIGLLDSISGSSDSRVI
;
A
#
# COMPACT_ATOMS: atom_id res chain seq x y z
N MET A 1 25.70 15.08 20.59
CA MET A 1 24.87 15.31 19.40
C MET A 1 25.39 14.39 18.30
N PRO A 2 24.64 13.36 17.88
CA PRO A 2 24.98 12.64 16.66
C PRO A 2 24.64 13.51 15.43
N PRO A 3 25.40 13.40 14.34
CA PRO A 3 25.21 14.19 13.13
C PRO A 3 24.02 13.67 12.30
N GLU A 4 23.64 14.46 11.29
CA GLU A 4 22.43 14.33 10.47
C GLU A 4 22.13 12.91 9.95
N GLY A 5 20.89 12.45 10.20
CA GLY A 5 20.20 11.50 9.32
C GLY A 5 20.46 10.00 9.53
N GLU A 6 20.75 9.56 10.75
CA GLU A 6 20.83 8.12 11.05
C GLU A 6 19.44 7.47 10.91
N LEU A 7 19.19 6.82 9.77
CA LEU A 7 18.00 5.98 9.56
C LEU A 7 18.09 4.78 10.49
N ASN A 8 17.45 4.89 11.66
CA ASN A 8 17.38 3.81 12.62
C ASN A 8 16.37 2.77 12.12
N PHE A 9 16.87 1.76 11.40
CA PHE A 9 16.06 0.66 10.91
C PHE A 9 15.86 -0.37 12.02
N THR A 10 14.67 -0.38 12.60
CA THR A 10 14.26 -1.47 13.50
C THR A 10 13.80 -2.66 12.66
N LEU A 11 14.45 -3.81 12.84
CA LEU A 11 13.98 -5.05 12.21
C LEU A 11 12.61 -5.43 12.77
N ILE A 12 11.60 -5.45 11.91
CA ILE A 12 10.21 -5.76 12.29
C ILE A 12 9.89 -7.26 12.21
N GLY A 13 10.59 -8.00 11.34
CA GLY A 13 10.26 -9.38 11.00
C GLY A 13 10.91 -9.87 9.71
N GLN A 14 10.77 -11.16 9.43
CA GLN A 14 11.22 -11.78 8.19
C GLN A 14 10.07 -11.90 7.18
N MET A 15 10.38 -11.80 5.89
CA MET A 15 9.44 -12.15 4.82
C MET A 15 9.31 -13.67 4.75
N VAL A 16 8.17 -14.20 5.16
CA VAL A 16 7.92 -15.65 5.24
C VAL A 16 7.31 -16.22 3.98
N ILE A 17 6.69 -15.37 3.16
CA ILE A 17 6.13 -15.73 1.86
C ILE A 17 6.59 -14.68 0.86
N ARG A 18 7.07 -15.14 -0.29
CA ARG A 18 7.44 -14.30 -1.43
C ARG A 18 7.05 -15.03 -2.71
N GLN A 19 6.12 -14.47 -3.47
CA GLN A 19 5.74 -14.93 -4.79
C GLN A 19 5.92 -13.77 -5.76
N THR A 20 6.62 -14.01 -6.87
CA THR A 20 6.92 -12.99 -7.88
C THR A 20 6.58 -13.47 -9.30
N SER A 21 5.91 -14.62 -9.42
CA SER A 21 5.51 -15.21 -10.69
C SER A 21 4.04 -15.62 -10.58
N GLY A 22 3.23 -15.23 -11.57
CA GLY A 22 1.77 -15.34 -11.51
C GLY A 22 1.14 -14.26 -10.64
N VAL A 23 1.54 -14.18 -9.37
CA VAL A 23 1.11 -13.13 -8.42
C VAL A 23 2.35 -12.50 -7.80
N ASP A 24 2.40 -11.17 -7.78
CA ASP A 24 3.44 -10.40 -7.08
C ASP A 24 2.96 -10.06 -5.66
N MET A 25 3.39 -10.85 -4.68
CA MET A 25 2.96 -10.72 -3.29
C MET A 25 4.04 -11.16 -2.28
N GLY A 26 4.01 -10.57 -1.10
CA GLY A 26 4.84 -10.98 0.02
C GLY A 26 4.19 -10.74 1.37
N TYR A 27 4.50 -11.61 2.33
CA TYR A 27 4.05 -11.48 3.72
C TYR A 27 5.24 -11.41 4.66
N ILE A 28 5.22 -10.43 5.56
CA ILE A 28 6.22 -10.27 6.61
C ILE A 28 5.61 -10.77 7.92
N MET A 29 6.24 -11.76 8.55
CA MET A 29 5.88 -12.22 9.87
C MET A 29 6.51 -11.30 10.90
N ARG A 30 5.69 -10.57 11.65
CA ARG A 30 6.15 -9.73 12.75
C ARG A 30 6.76 -10.59 13.86
N THR A 31 8.06 -10.46 14.08
CA THR A 31 8.77 -11.14 15.17
C THR A 31 9.23 -10.19 16.26
N ASN A 32 9.29 -8.88 15.96
CA ASN A 32 9.62 -7.86 16.95
C ASN A 32 8.35 -7.44 17.74
N SER A 33 8.39 -7.64 19.06
CA SER A 33 7.29 -7.30 19.98
C SER A 33 7.20 -5.80 20.33
N GLU A 34 8.25 -5.02 20.07
CA GLU A 34 8.27 -3.58 20.29
C GLU A 34 7.52 -2.83 19.17
N VAL A 35 7.27 -3.51 18.05
CA VAL A 35 6.58 -2.94 16.89
C VAL A 35 5.10 -3.33 16.96
N LEU A 36 4.23 -2.33 16.97
CA LEU A 36 2.78 -2.54 16.93
C LEU A 36 2.27 -2.48 15.49
N VAL A 37 1.32 -3.37 15.18
CA VAL A 37 0.59 -3.36 13.91
C VAL A 37 -0.82 -2.89 14.20
N SER A 38 -1.25 -1.84 13.52
CA SER A 38 -2.60 -1.31 13.59
C SER A 38 -3.26 -1.44 12.20
N PRO A 39 -4.58 -1.70 12.13
CA PRO A 39 -5.33 -1.79 10.88
C PRO A 39 -5.58 -0.40 10.28
N LEU A 40 -4.50 0.33 9.98
CA LEU A 40 -4.51 1.73 9.57
C LEU A 40 -3.64 1.93 8.32
N ILE A 41 -4.13 2.75 7.39
CA ILE A 41 -3.39 3.23 6.22
C ILE A 41 -2.99 4.68 6.50
N ARG A 42 -1.71 5.02 6.28
CA ARG A 42 -1.21 6.39 6.47
C ARG A 42 -1.69 7.30 5.34
N ASN A 43 -2.15 8.50 5.71
CA ASN A 43 -2.62 9.56 4.81
C ASN A 43 -2.13 10.92 5.30
N THR A 44 -0.82 11.05 5.50
CA THR A 44 -0.19 12.18 6.20
C THR A 44 -0.38 13.54 5.53
N ASP A 45 -0.88 13.57 4.29
CA ASP A 45 -1.09 14.79 3.51
C ASP A 45 -2.45 15.42 3.78
N ASN A 46 -3.37 14.67 4.40
CA ASN A 46 -4.67 15.16 4.79
C ASN A 46 -4.67 15.47 6.29
N GLU A 47 -4.77 16.75 6.63
CA GLU A 47 -4.76 17.22 8.03
C GLU A 47 -5.96 16.73 8.84
N GLU A 48 -7.12 16.57 8.18
CA GLU A 48 -8.37 16.13 8.82
C GLU A 48 -8.38 14.60 9.04
N PHE A 49 -7.83 13.85 8.08
CA PHE A 49 -7.80 12.39 8.08
C PHE A 49 -6.38 11.84 7.86
N PRO A 50 -5.45 12.02 8.82
CA PRO A 50 -4.06 11.59 8.68
C PRO A 50 -3.88 10.07 8.69
N GLN A 51 -4.90 9.33 9.12
CA GLN A 51 -4.94 7.87 9.20
C GLN A 51 -6.32 7.37 8.76
N LEU A 52 -6.34 6.37 7.89
CA LEU A 52 -7.57 5.74 7.39
C LEU A 52 -7.70 4.34 7.99
N GLN A 53 -8.85 4.02 8.57
CA GLN A 53 -9.09 2.71 9.21
C GLN A 53 -9.48 1.64 8.18
N ILE A 54 -8.90 0.45 8.30
CA ILE A 54 -9.30 -0.72 7.52
C ILE A 54 -10.53 -1.34 8.20
N LEU A 55 -11.69 -1.23 7.55
CA LEU A 55 -12.97 -1.75 8.07
C LEU A 55 -13.28 -3.16 7.55
N SER A 56 -12.93 -3.43 6.29
CA SER A 56 -13.20 -4.71 5.63
C SER A 56 -12.30 -4.87 4.40
N VAL A 57 -12.32 -6.06 3.81
CA VAL A 57 -11.73 -6.35 2.51
C VAL A 57 -12.86 -6.55 1.52
N ILE A 58 -12.76 -5.90 0.36
CA ILE A 58 -13.69 -6.05 -0.76
C ILE A 58 -12.81 -6.30 -1.99
N ASP A 59 -13.12 -7.34 -2.74
CA ASP A 59 -12.46 -7.61 -4.02
C ASP A 59 -13.13 -6.74 -5.09
N PRO A 60 -12.43 -5.75 -5.66
CA PRO A 60 -13.00 -4.96 -6.72
C PRO A 60 -13.03 -5.80 -8.01
N ASP A 61 -14.23 -6.18 -8.43
CA ASP A 61 -14.49 -6.97 -9.64
C ASP A 61 -15.03 -6.13 -10.81
N THR A 62 -15.06 -4.80 -10.62
CA THR A 62 -15.73 -3.86 -11.53
C THR A 62 -14.79 -2.75 -11.96
N GLU A 63 -14.69 -2.53 -13.28
CA GLU A 63 -13.97 -1.40 -13.87
C GLU A 63 -14.67 -0.07 -13.59
N GLY A 64 -13.90 1.03 -13.53
CA GLY A 64 -14.39 2.38 -13.24
C GLY A 64 -14.58 2.69 -11.76
N VAL A 65 -14.47 1.69 -10.87
CA VAL A 65 -14.47 1.88 -9.42
C VAL A 65 -13.30 2.76 -9.00
N VAL A 66 -13.58 3.73 -8.12
CA VAL A 66 -12.55 4.61 -7.56
C VAL A 66 -11.81 3.88 -6.46
N VAL A 67 -10.49 3.86 -6.58
CA VAL A 67 -9.58 3.29 -5.57
C VAL A 67 -8.47 4.28 -5.25
N CYS A 68 -7.95 4.18 -4.04
CA CYS A 68 -6.81 4.97 -3.58
C CYS A 68 -5.71 4.03 -3.10
N LYS A 69 -4.45 4.40 -3.35
CA LYS A 69 -3.26 3.73 -2.82
C LYS A 69 -2.48 4.69 -1.94
N SER A 70 -1.81 4.15 -0.93
CA SER A 70 -0.86 4.88 -0.09
C SER A 70 0.53 4.26 -0.24
N GLY A 71 1.55 5.09 -0.43
CA GLY A 71 2.95 4.66 -0.53
C GLY A 71 3.89 5.61 0.21
N PHE A 72 5.06 5.12 0.60
CA PHE A 72 6.05 5.92 1.36
C PHE A 72 6.48 7.20 0.62
N SER A 73 6.68 7.13 -0.70
CA SER A 73 7.12 8.27 -1.52
C SER A 73 5.99 8.92 -2.32
N SER A 74 4.97 8.15 -2.71
CA SER A 74 3.85 8.67 -3.51
C SER A 74 2.72 9.26 -2.67
N HIS A 75 2.76 9.04 -1.35
CA HIS A 75 1.66 9.36 -0.45
C HIS A 75 0.33 8.76 -0.95
N VAL A 76 -0.81 9.37 -0.58
CA VAL A 76 -2.13 8.91 -1.00
C VAL A 76 -2.49 9.47 -2.37
N THR A 77 -2.75 8.56 -3.32
CA THR A 77 -3.16 8.90 -4.68
C THR A 77 -4.38 8.07 -5.07
N CYS A 78 -5.35 8.68 -5.75
CA CYS A 78 -6.58 8.01 -6.16
C CYS A 78 -6.76 8.01 -7.69
N GLY A 79 -7.52 7.05 -8.19
CA GLY A 79 -7.95 6.97 -9.58
C GLY A 79 -8.97 5.85 -9.77
N LYS A 80 -9.10 5.35 -10.99
CA LYS A 80 -10.10 4.34 -11.35
C LYS A 80 -9.43 3.05 -11.81
N ILE A 81 -10.07 1.92 -11.51
CA ILE A 81 -9.70 0.63 -12.10
C ILE A 81 -10.02 0.67 -13.59
N ILE A 82 -9.03 0.44 -14.44
CA ILE A 82 -9.15 0.47 -15.91
C ILE A 82 -8.99 -0.92 -16.56
N GLY A 83 -8.83 -1.95 -15.73
CA GLY A 83 -8.54 -3.29 -16.19
C GLY A 83 -8.45 -4.30 -15.06
N LEU A 84 -8.83 -5.54 -15.36
CA LEU A 84 -8.83 -6.69 -14.45
C LEU A 84 -8.32 -7.92 -15.20
N LEU A 85 -7.64 -8.83 -14.48
CA LEU A 85 -7.21 -10.13 -15.01
C LEU A 85 -6.51 -10.03 -16.39
N ASP A 86 -5.52 -9.12 -16.49
CA ASP A 86 -4.74 -8.80 -17.71
C ASP A 86 -5.51 -8.18 -18.88
N SER A 87 -6.78 -7.82 -18.70
CA SER A 87 -7.54 -7.02 -19.65
C SER A 87 -7.50 -5.53 -19.27
N ILE A 88 -7.30 -4.64 -20.24
CA ILE A 88 -7.39 -3.18 -20.05
C ILE A 88 -8.46 -2.65 -21.00
N SER A 89 -9.45 -1.94 -20.47
CA SER A 89 -10.50 -1.29 -21.24
C SER A 89 -10.17 0.20 -21.51
N GLY A 90 -9.34 0.43 -22.52
CA GLY A 90 -9.36 1.70 -23.27
C GLY A 90 -8.35 2.81 -22.91
N SER A 91 -7.67 3.27 -23.97
CA SER A 91 -6.92 4.50 -24.24
C SER A 91 -5.70 4.86 -23.37
N SER A 92 -4.54 4.94 -24.05
CA SER A 92 -3.19 5.28 -23.56
C SER A 92 -3.02 6.70 -22.96
N ASP A 93 -3.91 7.17 -22.10
CA ASP A 93 -3.74 8.48 -21.45
C ASP A 93 -4.30 8.57 -20.04
N SER A 94 -4.01 7.58 -19.20
CA SER A 94 -4.20 7.71 -17.76
C SER A 94 -3.10 6.93 -17.07
N ARG A 95 -2.40 7.61 -16.17
CA ARG A 95 -1.40 7.00 -15.29
C ARG A 95 -2.01 5.75 -14.67
N VAL A 96 -1.52 4.59 -15.12
CA VAL A 96 -1.84 3.30 -14.53
C VAL A 96 -1.38 3.40 -13.07
N ILE A 97 -2.34 3.24 -12.15
CA ILE A 97 -2.08 3.23 -10.71
C ILE A 97 -1.48 1.89 -10.32
#